data_AF-A0A6J1TG54-F1
#
_entry.id   AF-A0A6J1TG54-F1
#
_cell.length_a   1.000
_cell.length_b   1.000
_cell.length_c   1.000
_cell.angle_alpha   90.00
_cell.angle_beta   90.00
_cell.angle_gamma   90.00
#
_symmetry.space_group_name_H-M   'P 1'
#
loop_
_entity.id
_entity.type
_entity.pdbx_description
1 polymer ?
#
loop_
_entity_poly.entity_id
_entity_poly.type
_entity_poly.pdbx_seq_one_letter_code
_entity_poly.pdbx_strand_id
1 'polypeptide(L)'
;MLLRTPLAILLLGAVLASVVLGTSPPSSLERSTSNQGTLAAGRDAVLSRKRRYIVFPRGSSIQLVYCMSFPGYIPFQSIFVFGLTAGLAWQLPTEPQQVYLQRRDVGRHPDREHRVNLYRSVQTFLSQRGLRGEECVHRTVCESSSPTQNKGTFMQELLGVLFNLPDGGGEDRTTWDAARYDGTPCAVRFPNCSSVLDLTLPIEAKQ
;
A
#
# COMPACT_ATOMS: atom_id res chain seq x y z
N MET A 1 30.51 36.78 7.87
CA MET A 1 29.92 36.76 6.52
C MET A 1 30.65 35.66 5.76
N LEU A 2 30.10 34.53 5.31
CA LEU A 2 28.74 34.12 5.03
C LEU A 2 28.54 32.70 5.58
N LEU A 3 27.34 32.48 6.11
CA LEU A 3 26.85 31.22 6.65
C LEU A 3 26.83 30.15 5.55
N ARG A 4 27.87 29.33 5.45
CA ARG A 4 27.80 28.06 4.70
C ARG A 4 27.09 27.06 5.59
N THR A 5 25.76 27.18 5.71
CA THR A 5 24.98 26.03 6.17
C THR A 5 25.33 24.88 5.23
N PRO A 6 25.84 23.75 5.74
CA PRO A 6 26.19 22.63 4.88
C PRO A 6 24.92 22.21 4.15
N LEU A 7 25.01 22.14 2.83
CA LEU A 7 23.94 21.78 1.89
C LEU A 7 23.15 20.55 2.39
N ALA A 8 23.81 19.66 3.14
CA ALA A 8 23.23 18.54 3.88
C ALA A 8 22.07 18.90 4.83
N ILE A 9 22.12 20.02 5.56
CA ILE A 9 21.05 20.45 6.49
C ILE A 9 19.82 20.94 5.71
N LEU A 10 20.03 21.65 4.59
CA LEU A 10 18.93 22.07 3.71
C LEU A 10 18.28 20.88 3.01
N LEU A 11 19.09 19.89 2.59
CA LEU A 11 18.58 18.65 2.00
C LEU A 11 17.82 17.79 3.03
N LEU A 12 18.32 17.67 4.26
CA LEU A 12 17.63 16.98 5.36
C LEU A 12 16.28 17.67 5.68
N GLY A 13 16.25 19.01 5.72
CA GLY A 13 15.01 19.77 5.90
C GLY A 13 13.99 19.56 4.78
N ALA A 14 14.44 19.53 3.52
CA ALA A 14 13.59 19.30 2.36
C ALA A 14 13.01 17.87 2.30
N VAL A 15 13.81 16.87 2.69
CA VAL A 15 13.36 15.48 2.80
C VAL A 15 12.34 15.32 3.92
N LEU A 16 12.56 15.96 5.08
CA LEU A 16 11.63 15.96 6.21
C LEU A 16 10.29 16.65 5.85
N ALA A 17 10.31 17.78 5.15
CA ALA A 17 9.10 18.47 4.70
C ALA A 17 8.27 17.61 3.71
N SER A 18 8.95 16.89 2.81
CA SER A 18 8.30 16.01 1.83
C SER A 18 7.59 14.82 2.48
N VAL A 19 8.12 14.31 3.60
CA VAL A 19 7.50 13.20 4.36
C VAL A 19 6.27 13.67 5.13
N VAL A 20 6.27 14.91 5.65
CA VAL A 20 5.18 15.44 6.49
C VAL A 20 3.96 15.91 5.68
N LEU A 21 4.16 16.45 4.46
CA LEU A 21 3.04 16.86 3.60
C LEU A 21 2.33 15.69 2.88
N GLY A 22 2.90 14.49 2.87
CA GLY A 22 2.37 13.32 2.17
C GLY A 22 1.25 12.56 2.88
N THR A 23 0.89 12.91 4.12
CA THR A 23 -0.09 12.14 4.91
C THR A 23 -1.17 13.05 5.48
N SER A 24 -2.17 13.40 4.67
CA SER A 24 -3.46 13.85 5.20
C SER A 24 -4.51 12.76 4.98
N PRO A 25 -5.22 12.32 6.03
CA PRO A 25 -6.39 11.47 5.87
C PRO A 25 -7.62 12.33 5.52
N PRO A 26 -8.47 11.92 4.56
CA PRO A 26 -9.74 12.59 4.30
C PRO A 26 -10.75 12.28 5.40
N SER A 27 -11.23 13.32 6.07
CA SER A 27 -12.40 13.28 6.97
C SER A 27 -13.69 13.39 6.15
N SER A 28 -14.54 12.37 6.23
CA SER A 28 -15.85 12.31 5.55
C SER A 28 -17.00 12.68 6.50
N LEU A 29 -17.94 13.45 5.93
CA LEU A 29 -19.18 13.96 6.51
C LEU A 29 -20.27 12.86 6.43
N GLU A 30 -20.90 12.47 7.52
CA GLU A 30 -22.04 11.52 7.50
C GLU A 30 -23.40 12.23 7.40
N ARG A 31 -24.26 11.71 6.52
CA ARG A 31 -25.68 12.06 6.37
C ARG A 31 -26.53 10.87 6.77
N SER A 32 -27.29 10.98 7.86
CA SER A 32 -28.18 9.94 8.36
C SER A 32 -29.45 9.83 7.52
N THR A 33 -29.79 8.61 7.07
CA THR A 33 -31.19 8.27 6.77
C THR A 33 -31.50 6.87 7.27
N SER A 34 -32.46 6.78 8.17
CA SER A 34 -33.06 5.56 8.71
C SER A 34 -33.87 4.84 7.63
N ASN A 35 -33.88 3.50 7.62
CA ASN A 35 -35.14 2.73 7.60
C ASN A 35 -34.96 1.22 7.83
N GLN A 36 -35.98 0.67 8.49
CA GLN A 36 -36.13 -0.68 9.03
C GLN A 36 -36.61 -1.69 7.96
N GLY A 37 -36.30 -2.98 8.18
CA GLY A 37 -36.98 -4.09 7.49
C GLY A 37 -36.33 -5.46 7.79
N THR A 38 -36.81 -6.21 8.79
CA THR A 38 -37.74 -7.38 8.79
C THR A 38 -37.10 -8.74 8.45
N LEU A 39 -37.31 -9.71 9.35
CA LEU A 39 -36.77 -11.08 9.42
C LEU A 39 -37.57 -12.12 8.61
N ALA A 40 -36.89 -13.09 8.01
CA ALA A 40 -37.37 -14.47 7.75
C ALA A 40 -36.13 -15.38 7.49
N ALA A 41 -35.75 -16.30 8.39
CA ALA A 41 -36.13 -17.73 8.43
C ALA A 41 -35.99 -18.44 7.07
N GLY A 42 -35.18 -19.47 6.81
CA GLY A 42 -34.29 -20.34 7.57
C GLY A 42 -34.17 -21.67 6.78
N ARG A 43 -32.98 -22.30 6.68
CA ARG A 43 -32.75 -23.75 6.44
C ARG A 43 -31.24 -24.11 6.37
N ASP A 44 -30.95 -25.32 6.87
CA ASP A 44 -29.72 -26.13 6.82
C ASP A 44 -28.46 -25.53 7.45
N ALA A 45 -28.40 -25.57 8.79
CA ALA A 45 -27.26 -25.12 9.56
C ALA A 45 -26.12 -26.15 9.53
N VAL A 46 -25.26 -26.05 8.52
CA VAL A 46 -23.83 -26.37 8.65
C VAL A 46 -23.36 -25.80 10.00
N LEU A 47 -22.68 -26.59 10.83
CA LEU A 47 -22.12 -26.15 12.11
C LEU A 47 -21.14 -25.00 11.89
N SER A 48 -21.71 -23.81 11.82
CA SER A 48 -21.01 -22.56 11.65
C SER A 48 -20.38 -22.26 12.99
N ARG A 49 -19.09 -22.58 13.13
CA ARG A 49 -18.31 -22.12 14.27
C ARG A 49 -18.30 -20.59 14.22
N LYS A 50 -18.97 -19.95 15.17
CA LYS A 50 -19.02 -18.49 15.28
C LYS A 50 -17.59 -17.94 15.40
N ARG A 51 -17.15 -17.18 14.40
CA ARG A 51 -15.82 -16.56 14.38
C ARG A 51 -15.72 -15.59 15.57
N ARG A 52 -14.70 -15.78 16.40
CA ARG A 52 -14.39 -14.88 17.52
C ARG A 52 -13.50 -13.76 17.01
N TYR A 53 -13.76 -12.55 17.45
CA TYR A 53 -13.02 -11.35 17.07
C TYR A 53 -12.39 -10.75 18.32
N ILE A 54 -11.18 -10.23 18.17
CA ILE A 54 -10.48 -9.47 19.19
C ILE A 54 -10.97 -8.03 19.06
N VAL A 55 -11.63 -7.51 20.11
CA VAL A 55 -11.99 -6.10 20.20
C VAL A 55 -10.99 -5.44 21.12
N PHE A 56 -10.38 -4.36 20.63
CA PHE A 56 -9.46 -3.57 21.42
C PHE A 56 -10.23 -2.46 22.16
N PRO A 57 -9.95 -2.23 23.46
CA PRO A 57 -10.61 -1.18 24.23
C PRO A 57 -10.25 0.22 23.69
N ARG A 58 -11.13 1.20 23.94
CA ARG A 58 -10.88 2.62 23.57
C ARG A 58 -9.57 3.09 24.19
N GLY A 59 -8.70 3.66 23.35
CA GLY A 59 -7.39 4.16 23.75
C GLY A 59 -6.22 3.19 23.54
N SER A 60 -6.45 2.00 22.98
CA SER A 60 -5.36 1.12 22.55
C SER A 60 -4.73 1.62 21.23
N SER A 61 -3.40 1.64 21.16
CA SER A 61 -2.63 2.02 19.95
C SER A 61 -1.56 0.99 19.61
N ILE A 62 -1.38 0.69 18.33
CA ILE A 62 -0.26 -0.10 17.80
C ILE A 62 0.82 0.90 17.42
N GLN A 63 2.03 0.65 17.91
CA GLN A 63 3.18 1.51 17.66
C GLN A 63 4.26 0.68 16.98
N LEU A 64 4.69 1.13 15.80
CA LEU A 64 5.80 0.57 15.06
C LEU A 64 6.93 1.60 15.05
N VAL A 65 8.04 1.26 15.69
CA VAL A 65 9.23 2.12 15.77
C VAL A 65 10.35 1.46 15.00
N TYR A 66 10.87 2.17 14.01
CA TYR A 66 12.01 1.75 13.21
C TYR A 66 13.22 2.63 13.51
N CYS A 67 14.31 2.01 13.93
CA CYS A 67 15.57 2.68 14.24
C CYS A 67 16.65 2.23 13.26
N MET A 68 17.30 3.18 12.61
CA MET A 68 18.43 2.92 11.71
C MET A 68 19.61 3.79 12.15
N SER A 69 20.79 3.19 12.29
CA SER A 69 22.02 3.90 12.71
C SER A 69 23.07 3.80 11.61
N PHE A 70 23.63 4.94 11.22
CA PHE A 70 24.69 5.04 10.23
C PHE A 70 26.01 5.42 10.91
N PRO A 71 27.02 4.53 10.89
CA PRO A 71 28.37 4.91 11.31
C PRO A 71 29.04 5.72 10.20
N GLY A 72 29.61 6.87 10.56
CA GLY A 72 30.37 7.73 9.67
C GLY A 72 31.82 7.86 10.12
N TYR A 73 32.75 7.80 9.18
CA TYR A 73 34.17 8.06 9.41
C TYR A 73 34.56 9.37 8.70
N ILE A 74 34.89 10.42 9.46
CA ILE A 74 35.47 11.66 8.93
C ILE A 74 36.98 11.60 9.16
N PRO A 75 37.82 11.90 8.15
CA PRO A 75 39.28 11.75 8.27
C PRO A 75 39.96 12.74 9.22
N PHE A 76 39.25 13.73 9.78
CA PHE A 76 39.85 14.80 10.61
C PHE A 76 39.42 14.78 12.09
N GLN A 77 38.34 14.07 12.47
CA GLN A 77 37.93 13.84 13.86
C GLN A 77 37.19 12.50 13.96
N SER A 78 37.21 11.89 15.16
CA SER A 78 36.77 10.52 15.47
C SER A 78 35.40 10.09 14.94
N ILE A 79 35.14 8.78 15.00
CA ILE A 79 33.88 8.12 14.58
C ILE A 79 32.67 8.92 15.07
N PHE A 80 31.78 9.30 14.15
CA PHE A 80 30.50 9.91 14.47
C PHE A 80 29.36 8.97 14.04
N VAL A 81 28.27 8.92 14.80
CA VAL A 81 27.13 8.04 14.54
C VAL A 81 25.87 8.90 14.42
N PHE A 82 25.19 8.81 13.29
CA PHE A 82 23.89 9.43 13.08
C PHE A 82 22.80 8.36 13.19
N GLY A 83 21.75 8.64 13.96
CA GLY A 83 20.58 7.77 14.14
C GLY A 83 19.32 8.39 13.53
N LEU A 84 18.57 7.59 12.79
CA LEU A 84 17.25 7.90 12.26
C LEU A 84 16.20 7.04 12.99
N THR A 85 15.19 7.69 13.54
CA THR A 85 14.05 7.03 14.19
C THR A 85 12.76 7.43 13.49
N ALA A 86 12.01 6.43 13.02
CA ALA A 86 10.69 6.61 12.43
C ALA A 86 9.66 5.92 13.33
N GLY A 87 8.64 6.66 13.76
CA GLY A 87 7.55 6.16 14.59
C GLY A 87 6.22 6.24 13.86
N LEU A 88 5.51 5.13 13.77
CA LEU A 88 4.14 5.05 13.28
C LEU A 88 3.26 4.65 14.45
N ALA A 89 2.23 5.45 14.72
CA ALA A 89 1.23 5.16 15.74
C ALA A 89 -0.13 5.09 15.06
N TRP A 90 -0.71 3.89 15.02
CA TRP A 90 -2.06 3.67 14.54
C TRP A 90 -3.02 3.46 15.71
N GLN A 91 -4.15 4.16 15.69
CA GLN A 91 -5.24 3.88 16.59
C GLN A 91 -5.91 2.58 16.16
N LEU A 92 -6.17 1.66 17.10
CA LEU A 92 -6.85 0.42 16.76
C LEU A 92 -8.34 0.70 16.56
N PRO A 93 -8.97 0.05 15.56
CA PRO A 93 -10.40 0.17 15.35
C PRO A 93 -11.14 -0.32 16.59
N THR A 94 -11.78 0.60 17.30
CA THR A 94 -12.46 0.31 18.56
C THR A 94 -13.88 -0.22 18.35
N GLU A 95 -14.48 0.06 17.19
CA GLU A 95 -15.84 -0.34 16.87
C GLU A 95 -15.86 -1.24 15.62
N PRO A 96 -16.37 -2.48 15.74
CA PRO A 96 -16.37 -3.43 14.63
C PRO A 96 -17.44 -3.14 13.56
N GLN A 97 -18.11 -1.99 13.56
CA GLN A 97 -19.26 -1.71 12.66
C GLN A 97 -18.93 -1.94 11.18
N GLN A 98 -17.73 -1.60 10.74
CA GLN A 98 -17.27 -1.79 9.36
C GLN A 98 -17.18 -3.28 8.98
N VAL A 99 -16.75 -4.15 9.91
CA VAL A 99 -16.67 -5.61 9.71
C VAL A 99 -18.06 -6.25 9.62
N TYR A 100 -19.06 -5.68 10.30
CA TYR A 100 -20.44 -6.17 10.27
C TYR A 100 -21.23 -5.71 9.04
N LEU A 101 -21.04 -4.48 8.58
CA LEU A 101 -21.73 -3.94 7.40
C LEU A 101 -21.23 -4.55 6.08
N GLN A 102 -19.97 -5.01 6.06
CA GLN A 102 -19.39 -5.74 4.94
C GLN A 102 -20.15 -7.02 4.55
N ARG A 103 -21.00 -7.55 5.45
CA ARG A 103 -21.82 -8.74 5.18
C ARG A 103 -23.10 -8.42 4.40
N ARG A 104 -23.48 -7.14 4.24
CA ARG A 104 -24.64 -6.76 3.40
C ARG A 104 -24.29 -6.64 1.92
N ASP A 105 -23.02 -6.44 1.56
CA ASP A 105 -22.58 -6.42 0.16
C ASP A 105 -22.12 -7.82 -0.26
N VAL A 106 -23.09 -8.73 -0.37
CA VAL A 106 -22.90 -10.08 -0.90
C VAL A 106 -22.59 -9.97 -2.40
N GLY A 107 -21.34 -9.69 -2.73
CA GLY A 107 -20.86 -9.69 -4.12
C GLY A 107 -19.51 -9.02 -4.35
N ARG A 108 -19.11 -8.05 -3.52
CA ARG A 108 -17.85 -7.32 -3.71
C ARG A 108 -16.91 -7.53 -2.53
N HIS A 109 -15.78 -8.16 -2.80
CA HIS A 109 -14.74 -8.31 -1.78
C HIS A 109 -14.22 -6.91 -1.40
N PRO A 110 -14.38 -6.47 -0.14
CA PRO A 110 -13.94 -5.16 0.34
C PRO A 110 -12.43 -4.93 0.13
N ASP A 111 -11.65 -6.00 0.24
CA ASP A 111 -10.21 -6.01 -0.03
C ASP A 111 -9.90 -5.63 -1.49
N ARG A 112 -10.77 -6.00 -2.44
CA ARG A 112 -10.59 -5.68 -3.86
C ARG A 112 -10.71 -4.19 -4.13
N GLU A 113 -11.68 -3.51 -3.51
CA GLU A 113 -11.87 -2.06 -3.72
C GLU A 113 -10.71 -1.25 -3.15
N HIS A 114 -10.24 -1.60 -1.94
CA HIS A 114 -9.07 -0.94 -1.34
C HIS A 114 -7.81 -1.09 -2.20
N ARG A 115 -7.58 -2.29 -2.78
CA ARG A 115 -6.46 -2.53 -3.70
C ARG A 115 -6.59 -1.74 -4.99
N VAL A 116 -7.78 -1.68 -5.59
CA VAL A 116 -8.02 -0.86 -6.79
C VAL A 116 -7.80 0.63 -6.50
N ASN A 117 -8.23 1.12 -5.34
CA ASN A 117 -7.95 2.49 -4.92
C ASN A 117 -6.44 2.74 -4.73
N LEU A 118 -5.71 1.77 -4.18
CA LEU A 118 -4.25 1.83 -4.08
C LEU A 118 -3.60 1.89 -5.47
N TYR A 119 -4.06 1.10 -6.43
CA TYR A 119 -3.53 1.11 -7.80
C TYR A 119 -3.71 2.47 -8.48
N ARG A 120 -4.87 3.11 -8.29
CA ARG A 120 -5.11 4.49 -8.78
C ARG A 120 -4.15 5.49 -8.15
N SER A 121 -3.95 5.43 -6.83
CA SER A 121 -3.00 6.32 -6.15
C SER A 121 -1.57 6.12 -6.64
N VAL A 122 -1.15 4.87 -6.83
CA VAL A 122 0.19 4.54 -7.35
C VAL A 122 0.33 5.03 -8.80
N GLN A 123 -0.69 4.86 -9.64
CA GLN A 123 -0.70 5.38 -11.00
C GLN A 123 -0.51 6.91 -11.00
N THR A 124 -1.24 7.64 -10.16
CA THR A 124 -1.09 9.09 -10.03
C THR A 124 0.31 9.48 -9.60
N PHE A 125 0.86 8.80 -8.59
CA PHE A 125 2.21 9.05 -8.09
C PHE A 125 3.29 8.80 -9.15
N LEU A 126 3.21 7.70 -9.89
CA LEU A 126 4.16 7.39 -10.96
C LEU A 126 4.03 8.36 -12.13
N SER A 127 2.81 8.81 -12.43
CA SER A 127 2.57 9.82 -13.47
C SER A 127 3.18 11.17 -13.09
N GLN A 128 3.06 11.57 -11.81
CA GLN A 128 3.71 12.78 -11.28
C GLN A 128 5.25 12.70 -11.34
N ARG A 129 5.81 11.49 -11.34
CA ARG A 129 7.25 11.22 -11.48
C ARG A 129 7.73 11.18 -12.93
N GLY A 130 6.87 11.48 -13.91
CA GLY A 130 7.21 11.46 -15.34
C GLY A 130 7.24 10.06 -15.97
N LEU A 131 6.75 9.04 -15.26
CA LEU A 131 6.63 7.68 -15.78
C LEU A 131 5.22 7.45 -16.34
N ARG A 132 5.08 6.44 -17.22
CA ARG A 132 3.76 5.98 -17.68
C ARG A 132 3.08 5.20 -16.56
N GLY A 133 2.51 5.91 -15.60
CA GLY A 133 1.99 5.34 -14.36
C GLY A 133 0.96 4.23 -14.58
N GLU A 134 0.11 4.37 -15.60
CA GLU A 134 -0.87 3.34 -15.96
C GLU A 134 -0.18 2.02 -16.35
N GLU A 135 0.69 2.08 -17.37
CA GLU A 135 1.38 0.92 -17.93
C GLU A 135 2.32 0.26 -16.90
N CYS A 136 2.97 1.05 -16.06
CA CYS A 136 3.80 0.56 -14.96
C CYS A 136 3.00 -0.23 -13.91
N VAL A 137 1.82 0.25 -13.52
CA VAL A 137 0.96 -0.46 -12.55
C VAL A 137 0.37 -1.72 -13.19
N HIS A 138 0.00 -1.70 -14.47
CA HIS A 138 -0.42 -2.93 -15.14
C HIS A 138 0.70 -3.97 -15.22
N ARG A 139 1.95 -3.54 -15.47
CA ARG A 139 3.10 -4.44 -15.45
C ARG A 139 3.32 -5.07 -14.08
N THR A 140 3.18 -4.32 -12.98
CA THR A 140 3.32 -4.91 -11.64
C THR A 140 2.21 -5.88 -11.30
N VAL A 141 0.98 -5.59 -11.71
CA VAL A 141 -0.14 -6.53 -11.54
C VAL A 141 0.13 -7.82 -12.33
N CYS A 142 0.68 -7.72 -13.54
CA CYS A 142 1.11 -8.89 -14.31
C CYS A 142 2.23 -9.68 -13.61
N GLU A 143 3.30 -9.00 -13.18
CA GLU A 143 4.46 -9.65 -12.55
C GLU A 143 4.12 -10.28 -11.19
N SER A 144 3.27 -9.63 -10.38
CA SER A 144 2.83 -10.13 -9.07
C SER A 144 1.80 -11.27 -9.14
N SER A 145 1.06 -11.36 -10.25
CA SER A 145 0.10 -12.45 -10.49
C SER A 145 0.71 -13.66 -11.19
N SER A 146 1.91 -13.51 -11.74
CA SER A 146 2.63 -14.60 -12.39
C SER A 146 3.05 -15.66 -11.37
N PRO A 147 2.81 -16.96 -11.63
CA PRO A 147 3.28 -18.04 -10.78
C PRO A 147 4.81 -18.14 -10.88
N THR A 148 5.53 -17.50 -9.97
CA THR A 148 6.99 -17.60 -9.93
C THR A 148 7.40 -18.96 -9.39
N GLN A 149 8.24 -19.67 -10.14
CA GLN A 149 8.73 -21.00 -9.76
C GLN A 149 9.76 -20.95 -8.62
N ASN A 150 10.43 -19.79 -8.45
CA ASN A 150 11.37 -19.53 -7.37
C ASN A 150 10.79 -18.47 -6.42
N LYS A 151 11.00 -18.66 -5.11
CA LYS A 151 10.68 -17.65 -4.09
C LYS A 151 11.55 -16.42 -4.34
N GLY A 152 10.92 -15.25 -4.45
CA GLY A 152 11.62 -14.01 -4.73
C GLY A 152 12.37 -13.45 -3.52
N THR A 153 12.85 -12.22 -3.64
CA THR A 153 13.28 -11.45 -2.47
C THR A 153 12.07 -11.10 -1.59
N PHE A 154 12.30 -10.70 -0.33
CA PHE A 154 11.23 -10.25 0.55
C PHE A 154 10.33 -9.17 -0.10
N MET A 155 10.93 -8.22 -0.82
CA MET A 155 10.17 -7.16 -1.50
C MET A 155 9.32 -7.69 -2.64
N GLN A 156 9.79 -8.69 -3.38
CA GLN A 156 9.02 -9.32 -4.45
C GLN A 156 7.80 -10.05 -3.89
N GLU A 157 7.95 -10.76 -2.78
CA GLU A 157 6.84 -11.43 -2.09
C GLU A 157 5.86 -10.42 -1.47
N LEU A 158 6.36 -9.34 -0.86
CA LEU A 158 5.53 -8.26 -0.32
C LEU A 158 4.69 -7.59 -1.42
N LEU A 159 5.30 -7.28 -2.56
CA LEU A 159 4.60 -6.72 -3.72
C LEU A 159 3.65 -7.73 -4.33
N GLY A 160 4.00 -9.02 -4.32
CA GLY A 160 3.09 -10.13 -4.60
C GLY A 160 1.82 -10.04 -3.76
N VAL A 161 1.97 -9.89 -2.44
CA VAL A 161 0.82 -9.78 -1.53
C VAL A 161 0.00 -8.51 -1.76
N LEU A 162 0.65 -7.37 -2.02
CA LEU A 162 -0.03 -6.08 -2.22
C LEU A 162 -0.76 -5.97 -3.56
N PHE A 163 -0.14 -6.43 -4.64
CA PHE A 163 -0.61 -6.25 -6.02
C PHE A 163 -1.33 -7.47 -6.62
N ASN A 164 -1.35 -8.61 -5.94
CA ASN A 164 -2.15 -9.75 -6.35
C ASN A 164 -3.63 -9.50 -6.00
N LEU A 165 -4.41 -9.13 -7.01
CA LEU A 165 -5.84 -8.89 -6.86
C LEU A 165 -6.59 -10.24 -6.80
N PRO A 166 -7.47 -10.51 -5.82
CA PRO A 166 -8.29 -11.70 -5.86
C PRO A 166 -9.26 -11.65 -7.05
N ASP A 167 -9.53 -12.79 -7.68
CA ASP A 167 -10.44 -12.88 -8.82
C ASP A 167 -11.83 -12.40 -8.40
N GLY A 168 -12.29 -11.29 -9.01
CA GLY A 168 -13.67 -10.86 -8.95
C GLY A 168 -14.47 -11.74 -9.91
N GLY A 169 -15.19 -12.74 -9.40
CA GLY A 169 -16.05 -13.56 -10.24
C GLY A 169 -17.10 -12.71 -10.97
N GLY A 170 -17.34 -13.01 -12.26
CA GLY A 170 -18.45 -12.46 -13.04
C GLY A 170 -18.20 -11.10 -13.72
N GLU A 171 -19.32 -10.43 -14.04
CA GLU A 171 -19.50 -9.26 -14.95
C GLU A 171 -18.68 -8.00 -14.59
N ASP A 172 -18.05 -7.97 -13.41
CA ASP A 172 -17.24 -6.85 -12.90
C ASP A 172 -15.75 -6.99 -13.24
N ARG A 173 -15.44 -7.31 -14.50
CA ARG A 173 -14.05 -7.45 -14.98
C ARG A 173 -13.45 -6.06 -15.20
N THR A 174 -12.57 -5.65 -14.30
CA THR A 174 -11.89 -4.36 -14.34
C THR A 174 -10.72 -4.39 -15.33
N THR A 175 -10.23 -3.20 -15.73
CA THR A 175 -9.02 -3.06 -16.55
C THR A 175 -7.79 -3.68 -15.87
N TRP A 176 -7.79 -3.75 -14.53
CA TRP A 176 -6.74 -4.39 -13.73
C TRP A 176 -6.75 -5.91 -13.87
N ASP A 177 -7.94 -6.54 -13.93
CA ASP A 177 -8.07 -8.00 -14.13
C ASP A 177 -7.55 -8.41 -15.51
N ALA A 178 -7.72 -7.55 -16.51
CA ALA A 178 -7.18 -7.80 -17.84
C ALA A 178 -5.64 -7.86 -17.83
N ALA A 179 -4.96 -7.11 -16.96
CA ALA A 179 -3.50 -7.07 -16.88
C ALA A 179 -2.88 -8.25 -16.10
N ARG A 180 -3.69 -9.18 -15.59
CA ARG A 180 -3.20 -10.39 -14.95
C ARG A 180 -2.36 -11.23 -15.93
N TYR A 181 -1.41 -11.98 -15.37
CA TYR A 181 -0.62 -12.94 -16.12
C TYR A 181 -1.52 -13.95 -16.83
N ASP A 182 -1.40 -14.01 -18.16
CA ASP A 182 -2.16 -14.89 -19.06
C ASP A 182 -1.28 -15.96 -19.72
N GLY A 183 -0.03 -16.10 -19.29
CA GLY A 183 0.97 -16.97 -19.91
C GLY A 183 1.97 -16.24 -20.81
N THR A 184 1.71 -14.97 -21.16
CA THR A 184 2.67 -14.17 -21.93
C THR A 184 3.67 -13.44 -21.01
N PRO A 185 4.94 -13.26 -21.42
CA PRO A 185 5.90 -12.51 -20.61
C PRO A 185 5.45 -11.06 -20.42
N CYS A 186 5.29 -10.64 -19.16
CA CYS A 186 4.83 -9.28 -18.81
C CYS A 186 5.68 -8.16 -19.42
N ALA A 187 6.98 -8.42 -19.64
CA ALA A 187 7.90 -7.48 -20.28
C ALA A 187 7.56 -7.19 -21.75
N VAL A 188 6.97 -8.16 -22.46
CA VAL A 188 6.56 -7.99 -23.87
C VAL A 188 5.23 -7.24 -23.93
N ARG A 189 4.34 -7.53 -22.97
CA ARG A 189 3.01 -6.92 -22.90
C ARG A 189 3.04 -5.45 -22.44
N PHE A 190 4.01 -5.11 -21.59
CA PHE A 190 4.22 -3.76 -21.06
C PHE A 190 5.69 -3.33 -21.21
N PRO A 191 6.15 -3.01 -22.43
CA PRO A 191 7.57 -2.75 -22.71
C PRO A 191 8.05 -1.38 -22.21
N ASN A 192 7.14 -0.41 -22.02
CA ASN A 192 7.53 0.97 -21.75
C ASN A 192 7.81 1.28 -20.28
N CYS A 193 7.75 0.28 -19.39
CA CYS A 193 8.05 0.46 -17.98
C CYS A 193 8.98 -0.64 -17.49
N SER A 194 10.05 -0.31 -16.77
CA SER A 194 10.85 -1.27 -15.99
C SER A 194 10.09 -1.69 -14.71
N SER A 195 10.45 -2.82 -14.10
CA SER A 195 9.72 -3.34 -12.93
C SER A 195 9.69 -2.31 -11.79
N VAL A 196 8.61 -2.28 -11.01
CA VAL A 196 8.46 -1.30 -9.91
C VAL A 196 9.47 -1.50 -8.79
N LEU A 197 10.10 -2.68 -8.71
CA LEU A 197 11.23 -2.92 -7.79
C LEU A 197 12.48 -2.10 -8.14
N ASP A 198 12.58 -1.54 -9.34
CA ASP A 198 13.66 -0.59 -9.71
C ASP A 198 13.36 0.86 -9.31
N LEU A 199 12.17 1.18 -8.78
CA LEU A 199 11.81 2.55 -8.36
C LEU A 199 12.52 3.03 -7.08
N THR A 200 13.28 2.15 -6.42
CA THR A 200 14.16 2.55 -5.31
C THR A 200 15.48 3.16 -5.78
N LEU A 201 15.77 3.15 -7.09
CA LEU A 201 16.94 3.84 -7.62
C LEU A 201 16.65 5.34 -7.76
N PRO A 202 17.59 6.21 -7.35
CA PRO A 202 17.50 7.64 -7.63
C PRO A 202 17.41 7.85 -9.15
N ILE A 203 16.56 8.81 -9.54
CA ILE A 203 16.14 9.12 -10.92
C ILE A 203 17.33 9.55 -11.83
N GLU A 204 18.56 9.66 -11.31
CA GLU A 204 19.72 10.19 -12.05
C GLU A 204 20.37 9.22 -13.05
N ALA A 205 19.84 8.02 -13.28
CA ALA A 205 20.49 7.02 -14.14
C ALA A 205 19.73 6.66 -15.43
N LYS A 206 18.94 7.58 -16.01
CA LYS A 206 18.36 7.35 -17.34
C LYS A 206 18.34 8.64 -18.17
N GLN A 207 19.51 9.00 -18.68
CA GLN A 207 19.66 9.84 -19.87
C GLN A 207 20.27 9.01 -21.00
#